data_AF-A0A350P1K0-F1
#
_entry.id   AF-A0A350P1K0-F1
#
_cell.length_a   1.000
_cell.length_b   1.000
_cell.length_c   1.000
_cell.angle_alpha   90.00
_cell.angle_beta   90.00
_cell.angle_gamma   90.00
#
_symmetry.space_group_name_H-M   'P 1'
#
loop_
_entity.id
_entity.type
_entity.pdbx_description
1 polymer ?
#
loop_
_entity_poly.entity_id
_entity_poly.type
_entity_poly.pdbx_seq_one_letter_code
_entity_poly.pdbx_strand_id
1 'polypeptide(L)' 'MSEISQAQPDYNYKVVRQFTIMTIVWGIIGMGLGVFIAAQLFAPMLNFDTPWLTFSRLRPLHTNAVIFAF' A
#
# COMPACT_ATOMS: atom_id res chain seq x y z
N MET A 1 28.76 44.02 -12.70
CA MET A 1 27.47 43.42 -12.31
C MET A 1 27.77 41.97 -11.94
N SER A 2 27.99 41.65 -10.66
CA SER A 2 28.24 40.26 -10.24
C SER A 2 26.90 39.53 -10.20
N GLU A 3 26.70 38.60 -11.12
CA GLU A 3 25.57 37.67 -11.12
C GLU A 3 25.60 36.89 -9.80
N ILE A 4 24.65 37.17 -8.90
CA ILE A 4 24.46 36.37 -7.69
C ILE A 4 23.85 35.05 -8.16
N SER A 5 24.69 34.03 -8.35
CA SER A 5 24.22 32.67 -8.58
C SER A 5 23.45 32.23 -7.34
N GLN A 6 22.12 32.27 -7.41
CA GLN A 6 21.24 31.75 -6.38
C GLN A 6 21.42 30.23 -6.37
N ALA A 7 22.22 29.73 -5.43
CA ALA A 7 22.37 28.30 -5.21
C ALA A 7 20.99 27.71 -4.91
N GLN A 8 20.47 26.89 -5.83
CA GLN A 8 19.22 26.18 -5.59
C GLN A 8 19.44 25.20 -4.43
N PRO A 9 18.56 25.17 -3.42
CA PRO A 9 18.67 24.23 -2.32
C PRO A 9 18.59 22.78 -2.85
N ASP A 10 19.60 21.97 -2.52
CA ASP A 10 19.64 20.54 -2.86
C ASP A 10 18.85 19.73 -1.83
N TYR A 11 17.66 19.26 -2.22
CA TYR A 11 16.79 18.47 -1.35
C TYR A 11 17.10 16.98 -1.46
N ASN A 12 17.16 16.29 -0.31
CA ASN A 12 17.35 14.85 -0.28
C ASN A 12 16.11 14.08 -0.75
N TYR A 13 16.07 13.73 -2.04
CA TYR A 13 14.99 12.96 -2.64
C TYR A 13 15.10 11.43 -2.48
N LYS A 14 16.15 10.92 -1.82
CA LYS A 14 16.35 9.46 -1.69
C LYS A 14 15.18 8.80 -0.96
N VAL A 15 14.81 9.36 0.20
CA VAL A 15 13.73 8.83 1.05
C VAL A 15 12.38 8.99 0.36
N VAL A 16 12.13 10.16 -0.26
CA VAL A 16 10.90 10.42 -1.02
C VAL A 16 10.71 9.36 -2.10
N ARG A 17 11.74 9.11 -2.92
CA ARG A 17 11.68 8.10 -3.99
C ARG A 17 11.39 6.70 -3.44
N GLN A 18 12.04 6.32 -2.33
CA GLN A 18 11.81 5.01 -1.70
C GLN A 18 10.37 4.86 -1.22
N PHE A 19 9.83 5.85 -0.52
CA PHE A 19 8.44 5.82 -0.04
C PHE A 19 7.44 5.89 -1.19
N THR A 20 7.67 6.69 -2.23
CA THR A 20 6.78 6.72 -3.40
C THR A 20 6.67 5.34 -4.06
N ILE A 21 7.79 4.64 -4.23
CA ILE A 21 7.79 3.28 -4.79
C ILE A 21 7.04 2.32 -3.85
N MET A 22 7.31 2.39 -2.55
CA MET A 22 6.67 1.51 -1.56
C MET A 22 5.16 1.77 -1.44
N THR A 23 4.71 3.03 -1.50
CA THR A 23 3.28 3.39 -1.58
C THR A 23 2.63 2.70 -2.77
N ILE A 24 3.22 2.75 -3.97
CA ILE A 24 2.61 2.07 -5.14
C ILE A 24 2.51 0.56 -4.91
N VAL A 25 3.56 -0.07 -4.36
CA VAL A 25 3.57 -1.51 -4.05
C VAL A 25 2.48 -1.87 -3.05
N TRP A 26 2.40 -1.15 -1.92
CA TRP A 26 1.40 -1.40 -0.89
C TRP A 26 -0.02 -1.05 -1.35
N GLY A 27 -0.17 -0.09 -2.26
CA GLY A 27 -1.46 0.22 -2.88
C GLY A 27 -2.01 -0.95 -3.67
N ILE A 28 -1.16 -1.60 -4.48
CA ILE A 28 -1.54 -2.80 -5.23
C ILE A 28 -1.90 -3.94 -4.28
N ILE A 29 -1.08 -4.18 -3.25
CA ILE A 29 -1.32 -5.25 -2.26
C ILE A 29 -2.61 -4.98 -1.46
N GLY A 30 -2.78 -3.77 -0.95
CA GLY A 30 -3.92 -3.36 -0.14
C GLY A 30 -5.22 -3.40 -0.91
N MET A 31 -5.27 -2.79 -2.10
CA MET A 31 -6.47 -2.82 -2.95
C MET A 31 -6.75 -4.23 -3.48
N GLY A 32 -5.71 -5.01 -3.83
CA GLY A 32 -5.84 -6.40 -4.25
C GLY A 32 -6.43 -7.30 -3.16
N LEU A 33 -5.98 -7.15 -1.92
CA LEU A 33 -6.61 -7.81 -0.76
C LEU A 33 -8.07 -7.39 -0.59
N GLY A 34 -8.39 -6.12 -0.84
CA GLY A 34 -9.76 -5.59 -0.82
C GLY A 34 -10.68 -6.31 -1.80
N VAL A 35 -10.23 -6.49 -3.05
CA VAL A 35 -10.95 -7.25 -4.07
C VAL A 35 -11.09 -8.72 -3.65
N PHE A 36 -10.05 -9.31 -3.09
CA PHE A 36 -10.09 -10.71 -2.63
C PHE A 36 -11.13 -10.92 -1.51
N ILE A 37 -11.13 -10.09 -0.46
CA ILE A 37 -12.10 -10.21 0.62
C ILE A 37 -13.52 -9.83 0.17
N ALA A 38 -13.68 -8.94 -0.81
CA ALA A 38 -14.98 -8.69 -1.43
C ALA A 38 -15.50 -9.92 -2.18
N ALA A 39 -14.62 -10.65 -2.87
CA ALA A 39 -14.99 -11.92 -3.53
C ALA A 39 -15.40 -13.00 -2.51
N GLN A 40 -14.82 -13.01 -1.31
CA GLN A 40 -15.24 -13.93 -0.22
C GLN A 40 -16.66 -13.65 0.29
N LEU A 41 -17.11 -12.40 0.23
CA LEU A 41 -18.51 -12.05 0.57
C LEU A 41 -19.50 -12.54 -0.49
N PHE A 42 -19.08 -12.56 -1.76
CA PHE A 42 -19.89 -13.09 -2.87
C PHE A 42 -19.88 -14.63 -2.92
N ALA A 43 -18.70 -15.23 -2.75
CA ALA A 43 -18.47 -16.66 -2.83
C ALA A 43 -17.72 -17.16 -1.57
N PRO A 44 -18.44 -17.61 -0.53
CA PRO A 44 -17.84 -18.03 0.73
C PRO A 44 -16.86 -19.21 0.62
N MET A 45 -16.92 -20.00 -0.46
CA MET A 45 -15.97 -21.08 -0.75
C MET A 45 -14.52 -20.58 -0.86
N LEU A 46 -14.30 -19.31 -1.19
CA LEU A 46 -12.97 -18.68 -1.26
C LEU A 46 -12.30 -18.45 0.11
N ASN A 47 -12.92 -18.89 1.20
CA ASN A 47 -12.23 -18.99 2.51
C ASN A 47 -11.35 -20.26 2.61
N PHE A 48 -11.51 -21.21 1.68
CA PHE A 48 -10.70 -22.43 1.55
C PHE A 48 -10.61 -23.31 2.80
N ASP A 49 -11.54 -23.17 3.76
CA ASP A 49 -11.54 -23.86 5.06
C ASP A 49 -10.21 -23.78 5.83
N THR A 50 -9.37 -22.79 5.53
CA THR A 50 -8.06 -22.59 6.16
C THR A 50 -8.11 -21.36 7.07
N PRO A 51 -7.48 -21.42 8.26
CA PRO A 51 -7.65 -20.36 9.25
C PRO A 51 -7.05 -19.02 8.81
N TRP A 52 -5.97 -19.00 8.01
CA TRP A 52 -5.30 -17.77 7.57
C TRP A 52 -5.96 -17.05 6.38
N LEU A 53 -6.74 -17.76 5.55
CA LEU A 53 -7.46 -17.13 4.42
C LEU A 53 -8.89 -16.75 4.76
N THR A 54 -9.32 -16.81 6.03
CA THR A 54 -10.67 -16.42 6.41
C THR A 54 -10.89 -14.91 6.32
N PHE A 55 -12.08 -14.50 5.86
CA PHE A 55 -12.50 -13.10 5.77
C PHE A 55 -12.27 -12.31 7.07
N SER A 56 -12.56 -12.93 8.22
CA SER A 56 -12.40 -12.30 9.54
C SER A 56 -10.96 -11.92 9.87
N ARG A 57 -9.96 -12.67 9.36
CA ARG A 57 -8.54 -12.37 9.57
C ARG A 57 -7.96 -11.50 8.47
N LEU A 58 -8.40 -11.69 7.23
CA LEU A 58 -7.91 -10.91 6.09
C LEU A 58 -8.45 -9.48 6.06
N ARG A 59 -9.64 -9.21 6.63
CA ARG A 59 -10.18 -7.84 6.69
C ARG A 59 -9.30 -6.89 7.52
N PRO A 60 -8.90 -7.20 8.77
CA PRO A 60 -7.93 -6.39 9.50
C PRO A 60 -6.59 -6.23 8.76
N LEU A 61 -6.13 -7.27 8.05
CA LEU A 61 -4.92 -7.18 7.23
C LEU A 61 -5.09 -6.17 6.08
N HIS A 62 -6.18 -6.26 5.32
CA HIS A 62 -6.52 -5.30 4.27
C HIS A 62 -6.59 -3.87 4.79
N THR A 63 -7.30 -3.64 5.90
CA THR A 63 -7.44 -2.29 6.49
C THR A 63 -6.10 -1.73 6.94
N ASN A 64 -5.24 -2.51 7.60
CA ASN A 64 -3.91 -2.03 7.99
C ASN A 64 -3.00 -1.78 6.76
N ALA A 65 -3.03 -2.66 5.76
CA ALA A 65 -2.25 -2.49 4.54
C ALA A 65 -2.66 -1.22 3.76
N VAL A 66 -3.95 -0.92 3.69
CA VAL A 66 -4.46 0.26 2.97
C VAL A 66 -4.28 1.57 3.77
N ILE A 67 -4.33 1.54 5.10
CA ILE A 67 -4.26 2.77 5.92
C ILE A 67 -2.82 3.12 6.31
N PHE A 68 -1.99 2.14 6.63
CA PHE A 68 -0.67 2.39 7.21
C PHE A 68 0.51 2.03 6.29
N ALA A 69 0.30 1.17 5.30
CA ALA A 69 1.37 0.74 4.39
C ALA A 69 1.30 1.42 3.01
N PHE A 70 0.10 1.55 2.46
CA PHE A 70 -0.19 2.34 1.26
C PHE A 70 -0.14 3.84 1.58
#